data_AF-A0A1H3IXC5-F1
#
_entry.id   AF-A0A1H3IXC5-F1
#
_cell.length_a   1.000
_cell.length_b   1.000
_cell.length_c   1.000
_cell.angle_alpha   90.00
_cell.angle_beta   90.00
_cell.angle_gamma   90.00
#
_symmetry.space_group_name_H-M   'P 1'
#
loop_
_entity.id
_entity.type
_entity.pdbx_description
1 polymer ?
#
loop_
_entity_poly.entity_id
_entity_poly.type
_entity_poly.pdbx_seq_one_letter_code
_entity_poly.pdbx_strand_id
1 'polypeptide(L)'
;MNEWQEKRINYIVVNKTEKIESAIKKEYKVKMLNVLLLFPLYQEISLIEVSEESMTKIDAVICAGDGKQENPLPCDYKNVLKLANDCKKLNKNFIFRDTGSLFRMDDKLYHIPRGVSKMQAKKANVDFYISNVDKELYSEENLWERLAKSKFRSKFKLSLKDKEYTNQKGQEQLRAHAYNFVEKRLAPKNPKNDGRQTPLKGHPVFIAQHATGTCCRGCLEKWHRISQQKQLDENEKNYICDVILEWINRQME
;
A
#
# COMPACT_ATOMS: atom_id res chain seq x y z
N MET A 1 -21.24 -0.01 9.98
CA MET A 1 -20.93 -0.99 8.92
C MET A 1 -19.86 -0.34 8.07
N ASN A 2 -18.58 -0.56 8.42
CA ASN A 2 -17.49 0.15 7.77
C ASN A 2 -17.24 -0.49 6.40
N GLU A 3 -17.77 0.15 5.37
CA GLU A 3 -17.42 -0.08 3.97
C GLU A 3 -15.95 0.30 3.73
N TRP A 4 -15.04 -0.45 4.33
CA TRP A 4 -13.87 -0.85 3.58
C TRP A 4 -14.41 -1.75 2.49
N GLN A 5 -14.93 -1.15 1.40
CA GLN A 5 -15.13 -1.90 0.18
C GLN A 5 -13.79 -2.59 -0.05
N GLU A 6 -13.74 -3.91 0.12
CA GLU A 6 -12.78 -4.76 -0.57
C GLU A 6 -12.94 -4.38 -2.03
N LYS A 7 -12.22 -3.37 -2.48
CA LYS A 7 -12.21 -2.94 -3.87
C LYS A 7 -11.57 -4.12 -4.59
N ARG A 8 -12.42 -4.94 -5.20
CA ARG A 8 -12.03 -6.19 -5.82
C ARG A 8 -11.20 -5.83 -7.07
N ILE A 9 -9.90 -6.09 -6.97
CA ILE A 9 -8.97 -5.93 -8.08
C ILE A 9 -9.09 -7.14 -8.99
N ASN A 10 -9.28 -6.89 -10.28
CA ASN A 10 -9.21 -7.90 -11.33
C ASN A 10 -7.84 -7.82 -12.01
N TYR A 11 -7.07 -8.90 -11.96
CA TYR A 11 -5.78 -8.97 -12.64
C TYR A 11 -5.94 -9.59 -14.03
N ILE A 12 -5.58 -8.83 -15.05
CA ILE A 12 -5.54 -9.27 -16.46
C ILE A 12 -4.08 -9.58 -16.78
N VAL A 13 -3.72 -10.87 -16.77
CA VAL A 13 -2.34 -11.29 -16.95
C VAL A 13 -2.04 -11.54 -18.42
N VAL A 14 -1.08 -10.80 -18.95
CA VAL A 14 -0.58 -10.97 -20.34
C VAL A 14 0.93 -10.76 -20.37
N ASN A 15 1.57 -11.18 -21.46
CA ASN A 15 3.02 -11.04 -21.64
C ASN A 15 3.41 -10.59 -23.05
N LYS A 16 2.43 -10.26 -23.89
CA LYS A 16 2.63 -9.77 -25.27
C LYS A 16 1.58 -8.72 -25.63
N THR A 17 1.96 -7.73 -26.44
CA THR A 17 1.09 -6.62 -26.87
C THR A 17 -0.17 -7.12 -27.57
N GLU A 18 -0.03 -8.06 -28.51
CA GLU A 18 -1.12 -8.61 -29.32
C GLU A 18 -2.19 -9.37 -28.49
N LYS A 19 -1.86 -9.75 -27.26
CA LYS A 19 -2.81 -10.41 -26.35
C LYS A 19 -3.61 -9.44 -25.49
N ILE A 20 -3.20 -8.17 -25.40
CA ILE A 20 -3.84 -7.19 -24.50
C ILE A 20 -5.32 -7.01 -24.87
N GLU A 21 -5.59 -6.69 -26.13
CA GLU A 21 -6.96 -6.45 -26.62
C GLU A 21 -7.90 -7.63 -26.37
N SER A 22 -7.43 -8.83 -26.68
CA SER A 22 -8.24 -10.05 -26.48
C SER A 22 -8.48 -10.38 -25.01
N ALA A 23 -7.63 -9.92 -24.09
CA ALA A 23 -7.75 -10.19 -22.67
C ALA A 23 -8.70 -9.22 -21.94
N ILE A 24 -8.97 -8.04 -22.50
CA ILE A 24 -9.79 -6.97 -21.88
C ILE A 24 -11.32 -7.22 -22.01
N LYS A 25 -11.74 -8.39 -22.50
CA LYS A 25 -13.10 -8.70 -22.94
C LYS A 25 -14.16 -9.01 -21.85
N LYS A 26 -13.94 -8.72 -20.58
CA LYS A 26 -14.88 -9.11 -19.50
C LYS A 26 -15.63 -7.93 -18.91
N GLU A 27 -16.96 -7.97 -19.05
CA GLU A 27 -17.87 -7.16 -18.25
C GLU A 27 -18.15 -7.87 -16.92
N TYR A 28 -18.07 -7.13 -15.82
CA TYR A 28 -18.31 -7.64 -14.48
C TYR A 28 -19.61 -7.06 -13.93
N LYS A 29 -20.40 -7.88 -13.22
CA LYS A 29 -21.66 -7.45 -12.57
C LYS A 29 -21.47 -6.38 -11.49
N VAL A 30 -20.23 -6.19 -11.04
CA VAL A 30 -19.84 -5.22 -10.01
C VAL A 30 -18.65 -4.42 -10.54
N LYS A 31 -18.54 -3.15 -10.17
CA LYS A 31 -17.40 -2.30 -10.53
C LYS A 31 -16.11 -2.88 -9.93
N MET A 32 -15.19 -3.30 -10.80
CA MET A 32 -13.87 -3.82 -10.43
C MET A 32 -12.80 -2.82 -10.84
N LEU A 33 -11.67 -2.81 -10.13
CA LEU A 33 -10.46 -2.14 -10.60
C LEU A 33 -9.66 -3.13 -11.44
N ASN A 34 -9.43 -2.81 -12.70
CA ASN A 34 -8.70 -3.68 -13.63
C ASN A 34 -7.22 -3.33 -13.64
N VAL A 35 -6.39 -4.33 -13.37
CA VAL A 35 -4.94 -4.22 -13.38
C VAL A 35 -4.39 -5.08 -14.51
N LEU A 36 -3.72 -4.45 -15.47
CA LEU A 36 -2.98 -5.15 -16.51
C LEU A 36 -1.63 -5.61 -15.93
N LEU A 37 -1.51 -6.91 -15.64
CA LEU A 37 -0.29 -7.52 -15.14
C LEU A 37 0.54 -8.09 -16.29
N LEU A 38 1.62 -7.40 -16.61
CA LEU A 38 2.61 -7.77 -17.63
C LEU A 38 3.66 -8.69 -17.01
N PHE A 39 3.41 -9.99 -17.08
CA PHE A 39 4.20 -11.02 -16.40
C PHE A 39 4.33 -12.32 -17.23
N PRO A 40 5.56 -12.80 -17.49
CA PRO A 40 6.81 -12.07 -17.33
C PRO A 40 6.96 -10.96 -18.39
N LEU A 41 7.58 -9.84 -18.02
CA LEU A 41 8.02 -8.82 -18.97
C LEU A 41 9.42 -9.18 -19.49
N TYR A 42 9.47 -9.93 -20.60
CA TYR A 42 10.72 -10.35 -21.24
C TYR A 42 10.94 -9.77 -22.65
N GLN A 43 9.95 -9.06 -23.15
CA GLN A 43 9.96 -8.42 -24.46
C GLN A 43 9.31 -7.05 -24.35
N GLU A 44 9.46 -6.24 -25.39
CA GLU A 44 8.85 -4.92 -25.45
C GLU A 44 7.32 -5.03 -25.48
N ILE A 45 6.65 -4.14 -24.76
CA ILE A 45 5.20 -3.95 -24.81
C ILE A 45 4.93 -2.48 -25.15
N SER A 46 3.96 -2.25 -26.01
CA SER A 46 3.60 -0.93 -26.51
C SER A 46 2.14 -0.66 -26.16
N LEU A 47 1.89 0.09 -25.10
CA LEU A 47 0.51 0.38 -24.69
C LEU A 47 -0.16 1.42 -25.59
N ILE A 48 0.64 2.21 -26.30
CA ILE A 48 0.16 3.18 -27.29
C ILE A 48 -0.46 2.53 -28.54
N GLU A 49 -0.17 1.24 -28.78
CA GLU A 49 -0.77 0.45 -29.88
C GLU A 49 -2.10 -0.21 -29.47
N VAL A 50 -2.43 -0.18 -28.18
CA VAL A 50 -3.71 -0.67 -27.67
C VAL A 50 -4.75 0.43 -27.87
N SER A 51 -5.94 0.04 -28.33
CA SER A 51 -7.05 0.94 -28.55
C SER A 51 -7.40 1.74 -27.29
N GLU A 52 -7.77 3.00 -27.51
CA GLU A 52 -8.19 3.89 -26.43
C GLU A 52 -9.36 3.29 -25.64
N GLU A 53 -10.32 2.67 -26.32
CA GLU A 53 -11.47 1.98 -25.70
C GLU A 53 -11.00 0.92 -24.69
N SER A 54 -10.08 0.05 -25.08
CA SER A 54 -9.53 -0.96 -24.18
C SER A 54 -8.74 -0.35 -23.03
N MET A 55 -7.96 0.71 -23.30
CA MET A 55 -7.20 1.39 -22.24
C MET A 55 -8.09 2.15 -21.26
N THR A 56 -9.30 2.60 -21.64
CA THR A 56 -10.26 3.18 -20.68
C THR A 56 -10.67 2.19 -19.58
N LYS A 57 -10.64 0.89 -19.89
CA LYS A 57 -11.02 -0.20 -18.98
C LYS A 57 -9.91 -0.60 -18.00
N ILE A 58 -8.71 -0.03 -18.10
CA ILE A 58 -7.54 -0.36 -17.26
C ILE A 58 -7.27 0.76 -16.25
N ASP A 59 -7.14 0.44 -14.97
CA ASP A 59 -6.88 1.42 -13.90
C ASP A 59 -5.39 1.52 -13.54
N ALA A 60 -4.67 0.39 -13.66
CA ALA A 60 -3.22 0.33 -13.43
C ALA A 60 -2.54 -0.72 -14.30
N VAL A 61 -1.26 -0.50 -14.54
CA VAL A 61 -0.36 -1.44 -15.20
C VAL A 61 0.72 -1.84 -14.22
N ILE A 62 0.97 -3.14 -14.12
CA ILE A 62 2.02 -3.70 -13.28
C ILE A 62 2.90 -4.57 -14.15
N CYS A 63 4.22 -4.40 -14.08
CA CYS A 63 5.15 -5.31 -14.73
C CYS A 63 6.05 -6.01 -13.72
N ALA A 64 6.45 -7.23 -14.07
CA ALA A 64 7.38 -8.03 -13.29
C ALA A 64 8.16 -8.98 -14.20
N GLY A 65 9.38 -9.35 -13.80
CA GLY A 65 10.16 -10.40 -14.43
C GLY A 65 9.56 -11.80 -14.24
N ASP A 66 10.35 -12.85 -14.41
CA ASP A 66 9.92 -14.26 -14.39
C ASP A 66 9.35 -14.78 -13.06
N GLY A 67 9.50 -14.05 -11.95
CA GLY A 67 9.10 -14.55 -10.64
C GLY A 67 9.92 -15.76 -10.17
N LYS A 68 11.13 -15.93 -10.70
CA LYS A 68 12.05 -17.03 -10.40
C LYS A 68 11.58 -18.42 -10.83
N GLN A 69 11.11 -18.52 -12.08
CA GLN A 69 10.78 -19.79 -12.72
C GLN A 69 12.05 -20.57 -13.09
N GLU A 70 11.92 -21.88 -13.33
CA GLU A 70 13.05 -22.76 -13.67
C GLU A 70 13.79 -22.32 -14.94
N ASN A 71 13.06 -21.74 -15.90
CA ASN A 71 13.60 -21.18 -17.14
C ASN A 71 13.40 -19.65 -17.16
N PRO A 72 14.26 -18.88 -16.48
CA PRO A 72 14.08 -17.45 -16.35
C PRO A 72 14.27 -16.74 -17.69
N LEU A 73 13.35 -15.83 -18.02
CA LEU A 73 13.50 -14.93 -19.16
C LEU A 73 14.02 -13.57 -18.67
N PRO A 74 15.01 -12.95 -19.35
CA PRO A 74 15.55 -11.66 -18.94
C PRO A 74 14.49 -10.55 -18.96
N CYS A 75 14.32 -9.88 -17.83
CA CYS A 75 13.55 -8.63 -17.76
C CYS A 75 14.47 -7.45 -18.11
N ASP A 76 14.18 -6.76 -19.21
CA ASP A 76 15.01 -5.64 -19.68
C ASP A 76 14.53 -4.32 -19.09
N TYR A 77 15.42 -3.59 -18.43
CA TYR A 77 15.10 -2.29 -17.83
C TYR A 77 14.68 -1.25 -18.88
N LYS A 78 15.19 -1.34 -20.11
CA LYS A 78 14.76 -0.46 -21.22
C LYS A 78 13.25 -0.63 -21.48
N ASN A 79 12.73 -1.86 -21.42
CA ASN A 79 11.31 -2.15 -21.59
C ASN A 79 10.48 -1.64 -20.40
N VAL A 80 10.99 -1.77 -19.17
CA VAL A 80 10.35 -1.21 -17.96
C VAL A 80 10.19 0.31 -18.09
N LEU A 81 11.24 1.01 -18.50
CA LEU A 81 11.23 2.47 -18.65
C LEU A 81 10.30 2.93 -19.78
N LYS A 82 10.30 2.25 -20.93
CA LYS A 82 9.36 2.53 -22.02
C LYS A 82 7.91 2.40 -21.53
N LEU A 83 7.60 1.29 -20.88
CA LEU A 83 6.27 1.02 -20.35
C LEU A 83 5.83 2.05 -19.30
N ALA A 84 6.73 2.45 -18.39
CA ALA A 84 6.47 3.52 -17.44
C ALA A 84 6.12 4.84 -18.13
N ASN A 85 6.81 5.17 -19.22
CA ASN A 85 6.53 6.37 -20.01
C ASN A 85 5.20 6.29 -20.76
N ASP A 86 4.85 5.13 -21.32
CA ASP A 86 3.55 4.91 -21.94
C ASP A 86 2.42 5.12 -20.92
N CYS A 87 2.54 4.55 -19.71
CA CYS A 87 1.56 4.74 -18.65
C CYS A 87 1.42 6.21 -18.22
N LYS A 88 2.53 6.98 -18.16
CA LYS A 88 2.45 8.43 -17.88
C LYS A 88 1.67 9.18 -18.96
N LYS A 89 1.92 8.88 -20.25
CA LYS A 89 1.20 9.51 -21.37
C LYS A 89 -0.30 9.18 -21.35
N LEU A 90 -0.63 7.94 -21.00
CA LEU A 90 -2.00 7.44 -20.91
C LEU A 90 -2.69 7.77 -19.58
N ASN A 91 -2.01 8.50 -18.68
CA ASN A 91 -2.46 8.78 -17.31
C ASN A 91 -2.96 7.52 -16.58
N LYS A 92 -2.13 6.47 -16.56
CA LYS A 92 -2.37 5.20 -15.86
C LYS A 92 -1.35 5.00 -14.74
N ASN A 93 -1.78 4.44 -13.61
CA ASN A 93 -0.86 4.02 -12.57
C ASN A 93 0.10 2.96 -13.11
N PHE A 94 1.37 3.01 -12.69
CA PHE A 94 2.41 2.09 -13.12
C PHE A 94 3.23 1.60 -11.92
N ILE A 95 3.44 0.29 -11.83
CA ILE A 95 4.25 -0.33 -10.79
C ILE A 95 5.23 -1.33 -11.41
N PHE A 96 6.52 -1.18 -11.10
CA PHE A 96 7.54 -2.20 -11.38
C PHE A 96 7.74 -3.07 -10.14
N ARG A 97 7.17 -4.28 -10.19
CA ARG A 97 6.94 -5.08 -8.99
C ARG A 97 8.11 -6.01 -8.64
N ASP A 98 8.77 -6.59 -9.64
CA ASP A 98 9.81 -7.58 -9.42
C ASP A 98 10.79 -7.61 -10.61
N THR A 99 12.10 -7.61 -10.37
CA THR A 99 13.10 -7.73 -11.45
C THR A 99 13.18 -9.14 -12.06
N GLY A 100 12.64 -10.16 -11.39
CA GLY A 100 12.88 -11.56 -11.73
C GLY A 100 14.28 -12.05 -11.34
N SER A 101 14.66 -13.22 -11.85
CA SER A 101 15.98 -13.85 -11.67
C SER A 101 17.04 -13.29 -12.60
N LEU A 102 16.64 -12.88 -13.81
CA LEU A 102 17.52 -12.35 -14.84
C LEU A 102 17.06 -10.94 -15.18
N PHE A 103 17.93 -9.96 -14.95
CA PHE A 103 17.63 -8.56 -15.18
C PHE A 103 18.68 -7.94 -16.09
N ARG A 104 18.28 -7.29 -17.17
CA ARG A 104 19.21 -6.61 -18.10
C ARG A 104 19.16 -5.10 -17.88
N MET A 105 20.33 -4.48 -17.72
CA MET A 105 20.50 -3.03 -17.58
C MET A 105 21.84 -2.63 -18.18
N ASP A 106 21.85 -1.58 -19.02
CA ASP A 106 23.05 -1.08 -19.73
C ASP A 106 23.84 -2.19 -20.44
N ASP A 107 23.10 -3.04 -21.17
CA ASP A 107 23.60 -4.18 -21.94
C ASP A 107 24.32 -5.27 -21.11
N LYS A 108 24.26 -5.17 -19.78
CA LYS A 108 24.71 -6.20 -18.84
C LYS A 108 23.54 -7.03 -18.33
N LEU A 109 23.74 -8.34 -18.22
CA LEU A 109 22.80 -9.28 -17.63
C LEU A 109 23.19 -9.59 -16.18
N TYR A 110 22.26 -9.39 -15.25
CA TYR A 110 22.44 -9.62 -13.83
C TYR A 110 21.61 -10.82 -13.38
N HIS A 111 22.25 -11.71 -12.62
CA HIS A 111 21.55 -12.76 -11.88
C HIS A 111 21.15 -12.21 -10.50
N ILE A 112 19.84 -12.10 -10.27
CA ILE A 112 19.30 -11.50 -9.05
C ILE A 112 19.06 -12.57 -7.99
N PRO A 113 19.67 -12.45 -6.79
CA PRO A 113 19.47 -13.42 -5.73
C PRO A 113 18.01 -13.60 -5.28
N ARG A 114 17.74 -14.73 -4.62
CA ARG A 114 16.45 -14.95 -3.93
C ARG A 114 16.21 -13.90 -2.85
N GLY A 115 14.95 -13.52 -2.67
CA GLY A 115 14.53 -12.55 -1.65
C GLY A 115 14.78 -11.07 -1.94
N VAL A 116 15.61 -10.70 -2.94
CA VAL A 116 15.96 -9.27 -3.18
C VAL A 116 15.31 -8.65 -4.42
N SER A 117 14.71 -9.42 -5.32
CA SER A 117 14.25 -8.94 -6.63
C SER A 117 13.18 -7.85 -6.56
N LYS A 118 12.17 -8.00 -5.69
CA LYS A 118 11.19 -6.95 -5.38
C LYS A 118 11.83 -5.68 -4.79
N MET A 119 12.79 -5.86 -3.89
CA MET A 119 13.51 -4.73 -3.29
C MET A 119 14.34 -3.97 -4.34
N GLN A 120 14.97 -4.68 -5.28
CA GLN A 120 15.70 -4.06 -6.38
C GLN A 120 14.77 -3.32 -7.34
N ALA A 121 13.61 -3.90 -7.67
CA ALA A 121 12.61 -3.22 -8.49
C ALA A 121 12.16 -1.90 -7.85
N LYS A 122 11.86 -1.93 -6.54
CA LYS A 122 11.49 -0.73 -5.77
C LYS A 122 12.60 0.33 -5.73
N LYS A 123 13.88 -0.08 -5.68
CA LYS A 123 15.03 0.85 -5.72
C LYS A 123 15.19 1.55 -7.07
N ALA A 124 14.62 1.00 -8.14
CA ALA A 124 14.62 1.67 -9.44
C ALA A 124 13.78 2.96 -9.44
N ASN A 125 12.83 3.10 -8.50
CA ASN A 125 12.02 4.30 -8.30
C ASN A 125 11.32 4.78 -9.59
N VAL A 126 10.80 3.82 -10.36
CA VAL A 126 10.09 4.06 -11.64
C VAL A 126 8.58 4.07 -11.50
N ASP A 127 8.06 3.66 -10.35
CA ASP A 127 6.62 3.63 -10.07
C ASP A 127 5.99 5.02 -10.24
N PHE A 128 4.81 5.06 -10.83
CA PHE A 128 4.03 6.26 -11.05
C PHE A 128 2.61 6.03 -10.56
N TYR A 129 2.13 6.95 -9.72
CA TYR A 129 0.78 6.89 -9.19
C TYR A 129 0.09 8.22 -9.50
N ILE A 130 -1.15 8.14 -9.99
CA ILE A 130 -1.97 9.31 -10.32
C ILE A 130 -2.31 10.08 -9.04
N SER A 131 -2.53 9.37 -7.94
CA SER A 131 -2.80 9.95 -6.62
C SER A 131 -2.14 9.18 -5.48
N ASN A 132 -2.09 9.79 -4.29
CA ASN A 132 -1.67 9.10 -3.07
C ASN A 132 -2.65 7.97 -2.66
N VAL A 133 -3.91 8.04 -3.08
CA VAL A 133 -4.90 6.98 -2.84
C VAL A 133 -4.55 5.76 -3.68
N ASP A 134 -4.19 5.96 -4.95
CA ASP A 134 -3.78 4.87 -5.85
C ASP A 134 -2.50 4.19 -5.37
N LYS A 135 -1.57 4.99 -4.82
CA LYS A 135 -0.34 4.46 -4.23
C LYS A 135 -0.58 3.47 -3.09
N GLU A 136 -1.58 3.73 -2.25
CA GLU A 136 -1.94 2.80 -1.18
C GLU A 136 -2.70 1.59 -1.75
N LEU A 137 -3.64 1.83 -2.67
CA LEU A 137 -4.46 0.82 -3.32
C LEU A 137 -3.64 -0.25 -4.05
N TYR A 138 -2.56 0.16 -4.73
CA TYR A 138 -1.68 -0.74 -5.48
C TYR A 138 -0.37 -1.06 -4.74
N SER A 139 -0.26 -0.70 -3.46
CA SER A 139 0.89 -1.07 -2.65
C SER A 139 0.97 -2.59 -2.51
N GLU A 140 2.18 -3.17 -2.62
CA GLU A 140 2.37 -4.59 -2.32
C GLU A 140 2.14 -4.92 -0.84
N GLU A 141 2.25 -3.91 0.04
CA GLU A 141 2.17 -4.10 1.48
C GLU A 141 1.03 -3.27 2.05
N ASN A 142 0.12 -3.92 2.78
CA ASN A 142 -0.89 -3.21 3.54
C ASN A 142 -0.27 -2.51 4.77
N LEU A 143 -1.05 -1.65 5.43
CA LEU A 143 -0.62 -0.91 6.62
C LEU A 143 0.01 -1.83 7.68
N TRP A 144 -0.59 -2.99 7.97
CA TRP A 144 -0.14 -3.91 9.01
C TRP A 144 1.21 -4.54 8.68
N GLU A 145 1.43 -4.92 7.42
CA GLU A 145 2.71 -5.46 6.96
C GLU A 145 3.82 -4.41 7.04
N ARG A 146 3.53 -3.16 6.65
CA ARG A 146 4.47 -2.03 6.76
C ARG A 146 4.82 -1.74 8.23
N LEU A 147 3.83 -1.77 9.13
CA LEU A 147 4.04 -1.59 10.56
C LEU A 147 4.88 -2.72 11.18
N ALA A 148 4.61 -3.97 10.80
CA ALA A 148 5.37 -5.14 11.26
C ALA A 148 6.85 -5.10 10.86
N LYS A 149 7.17 -4.54 9.68
CA LYS A 149 8.56 -4.35 9.21
C LYS A 149 9.29 -3.21 9.91
N SER A 150 8.58 -2.30 10.59
CA SER A 150 9.20 -1.18 11.30
C SER A 150 9.79 -1.63 12.63
N LYS A 151 11.13 -1.62 12.75
CA LYS A 151 11.85 -1.94 13.99
C LYS A 151 11.37 -1.19 15.24
N PHE A 152 10.82 0.01 15.07
CA PHE A 152 10.28 0.78 16.19
C PHE A 152 8.85 0.34 16.53
N ARG A 153 7.98 0.23 15.52
CA ARG A 153 6.54 -0.02 15.70
C ARG A 153 6.25 -1.47 16.08
N SER A 154 6.99 -2.44 15.54
CA SER A 154 6.78 -3.87 15.81
C SER A 154 7.19 -4.33 17.22
N LYS A 155 7.83 -3.44 18.01
CA LYS A 155 8.22 -3.74 19.40
C LYS A 155 7.09 -3.57 20.41
N PHE A 156 6.05 -2.81 20.06
CA PHE A 156 4.94 -2.57 20.98
C PHE A 156 4.07 -3.82 21.11
N LYS A 157 3.70 -4.15 22.35
CA LYS A 157 2.80 -5.26 22.71
C LYS A 157 1.96 -4.84 23.92
N LEU A 158 0.72 -5.34 24.00
CA LEU A 158 -0.08 -5.19 25.21
C LEU A 158 0.50 -6.06 26.33
N SER A 159 0.64 -5.49 27.54
CA SER A 159 0.95 -6.28 28.73
C SER A 159 -0.29 -7.05 29.21
N LEU A 160 -0.12 -8.01 30.12
CA LEU A 160 -1.27 -8.72 30.72
C LEU A 160 -2.28 -7.76 31.34
N LYS A 161 -1.80 -6.74 32.07
CA LYS A 161 -2.64 -5.69 32.65
C LYS A 161 -3.41 -4.88 31.60
N ASP A 162 -2.79 -4.60 30.45
CA ASP A 162 -3.45 -3.90 29.36
C ASP A 162 -4.55 -4.77 28.71
N LYS A 163 -4.32 -6.08 28.60
CA LYS A 163 -5.31 -7.05 28.11
C LYS A 163 -6.48 -7.18 29.07
N GLU A 164 -6.22 -7.29 30.37
CA GLU A 164 -7.26 -7.32 31.41
C GLU A 164 -8.12 -6.06 31.40
N TYR A 165 -7.49 -4.89 31.33
CA TYR A 165 -8.20 -3.61 31.21
C TYR A 165 -9.06 -3.56 29.93
N THR A 166 -8.53 -4.05 28.82
CA THR A 166 -9.24 -4.13 27.53
C THR A 166 -10.49 -4.99 27.65
N ASN A 167 -10.39 -6.17 28.28
CA ASN A 167 -11.52 -7.06 28.52
C ASN A 167 -12.54 -6.45 29.50
N GLN A 168 -12.08 -5.80 30.58
CA GLN A 168 -12.95 -5.23 31.60
C GLN A 168 -13.81 -4.07 31.06
N LYS A 169 -13.22 -3.22 30.20
CA LYS A 169 -13.91 -2.02 29.67
C LYS A 169 -14.77 -2.32 28.45
N GLY A 170 -14.37 -3.28 27.64
CA GLY A 170 -15.05 -3.60 26.38
C GLY A 170 -14.77 -2.57 25.26
N GLN A 171 -15.22 -2.94 24.05
CA GLN A 171 -14.90 -2.23 22.81
C GLN A 171 -15.45 -0.81 22.75
N GLU A 172 -16.69 -0.61 23.19
CA GLU A 172 -17.36 0.70 23.12
C GLU A 172 -16.65 1.74 23.98
N GLN A 173 -16.34 1.40 25.22
CA GLN A 173 -15.63 2.30 26.13
C GLN A 173 -14.20 2.56 25.66
N LEU A 174 -13.51 1.55 25.13
CA LEU A 174 -12.20 1.74 24.50
C LEU A 174 -12.26 2.68 23.29
N ARG A 175 -13.28 2.57 22.45
CA ARG A 175 -13.51 3.48 21.33
C ARG A 175 -13.71 4.91 21.83
N ALA A 176 -14.54 5.10 22.85
CA ALA A 176 -14.76 6.41 23.46
C ALA A 176 -13.46 7.02 24.01
N HIS A 177 -12.61 6.22 24.66
CA HIS A 177 -11.29 6.66 25.11
C HIS A 177 -10.38 7.04 23.94
N ALA A 178 -10.34 6.22 22.88
CA ALA A 178 -9.55 6.50 21.68
C ALA A 178 -9.98 7.82 21.03
N TYR A 179 -11.28 8.00 20.82
CA TYR A 179 -11.81 9.24 20.25
C TYR A 179 -11.45 10.45 21.10
N ASN A 180 -11.64 10.38 22.42
CA ASN A 180 -11.26 11.46 23.33
C ASN A 180 -9.77 11.81 23.28
N PHE A 181 -8.89 10.82 23.15
CA PHE A 181 -7.45 11.07 23.02
C PHE A 181 -7.09 11.67 21.66
N VAL A 182 -7.70 11.19 20.58
CA VAL A 182 -7.50 11.74 19.23
C VAL A 182 -7.98 13.19 19.17
N GLU A 183 -9.19 13.46 19.66
CA GLU A 183 -9.78 14.80 19.71
C GLU A 183 -8.88 15.79 20.45
N LYS A 184 -8.45 15.43 21.67
CA LYS A 184 -7.69 16.36 22.51
C LYS A 184 -6.22 16.53 22.09
N ARG A 185 -5.60 15.49 21.50
CA ARG A 185 -4.13 15.44 21.32
C ARG A 185 -3.68 15.47 19.86
N LEU A 186 -4.56 15.18 18.90
CA LEU A 186 -4.21 15.05 17.48
C LEU A 186 -5.08 15.88 16.56
N ALA A 187 -6.35 16.11 16.92
CA ALA A 187 -7.29 16.80 16.04
C ALA A 187 -6.92 18.24 15.73
N PRO A 188 -6.45 19.08 16.68
CA PRO A 188 -6.10 20.47 16.39
C PRO A 188 -5.06 20.57 15.27
N LYS A 189 -5.15 21.61 14.42
CA LYS A 189 -4.15 21.85 13.37
C LYS A 189 -2.72 21.95 13.93
N ASN A 190 -2.57 22.57 15.10
CA ASN A 190 -1.30 22.70 15.81
C ASN A 190 -1.40 22.08 17.22
N PRO A 191 -1.26 20.75 17.37
CA PRO A 191 -1.37 20.10 18.68
C PRO A 191 -0.25 20.53 19.63
N LYS A 192 -0.59 20.66 20.92
CA LYS A 192 0.41 20.94 21.96
C LYS A 192 1.40 19.78 22.06
N ASN A 193 2.70 20.09 22.04
CA ASN A 193 3.80 19.11 22.11
C ASN A 193 3.77 18.06 20.99
N ASP A 194 3.46 18.46 19.75
CA ASP A 194 3.46 17.53 18.62
C ASP A 194 4.81 16.79 18.48
N GLY A 195 4.74 15.48 18.24
CA GLY A 195 5.86 14.53 18.36
C GLY A 195 6.01 13.89 19.75
N ARG A 196 5.40 14.45 20.80
CA ARG A 196 5.45 13.97 22.20
C ARG A 196 4.11 14.06 22.93
N GLN A 197 3.01 14.28 22.21
CA GLN A 197 1.70 14.56 22.79
C GLN A 197 1.03 13.34 23.43
N THR A 198 1.39 12.13 23.02
CA THR A 198 0.81 10.88 23.54
C THR A 198 1.83 10.15 24.40
N PRO A 199 1.47 9.78 25.65
CA PRO A 199 2.31 8.93 26.49
C PRO A 199 2.66 7.61 25.80
N LEU A 200 3.77 6.96 26.19
CA LEU A 200 4.14 5.64 25.66
C LEU A 200 3.45 4.47 26.38
N LYS A 201 2.88 4.71 27.56
CA LYS A 201 2.31 3.69 28.47
C LYS A 201 1.14 4.27 29.26
N GLY A 202 0.47 3.42 30.05
CA GLY A 202 -0.56 3.82 31.00
C GLY A 202 -2.00 3.66 30.49
N HIS A 203 -2.17 3.36 29.20
CA HIS A 203 -3.45 2.96 28.62
C HIS A 203 -3.23 2.15 27.33
N PRO A 204 -4.01 1.08 27.05
CA PRO A 204 -3.86 0.27 25.84
C PRO A 204 -3.88 1.09 24.54
N VAL A 205 -4.77 2.08 24.48
CA VAL A 205 -4.86 3.03 23.34
C VAL A 205 -3.55 3.79 23.08
N PHE A 206 -2.82 4.19 24.12
CA PHE A 206 -1.53 4.88 23.91
C PHE A 206 -0.49 3.95 23.29
N ILE A 207 -0.42 2.71 23.78
CA ILE A 207 0.46 1.67 23.21
C ILE A 207 0.09 1.45 21.74
N ALA A 208 -1.20 1.31 21.46
CA ALA A 208 -1.72 1.14 20.10
C ALA A 208 -1.41 2.33 19.20
N GLN A 209 -1.50 3.56 19.70
CA GLN A 209 -1.14 4.76 18.93
C GLN A 209 0.32 4.74 18.48
N HIS A 210 1.20 4.29 19.37
CA HIS A 210 2.61 4.11 19.02
C HIS A 210 2.84 2.89 18.14
N ALA A 211 2.12 1.80 18.32
CA ALA A 211 2.24 0.63 17.45
C ALA A 211 1.76 0.92 16.01
N THR A 212 0.74 1.75 15.85
CA THR A 212 0.07 1.99 14.56
C THR A 212 0.57 3.21 13.82
N GLY A 213 1.36 4.08 14.45
CA GLY A 213 1.79 5.33 13.81
C GLY A 213 0.73 6.44 13.87
N THR A 214 -0.18 6.37 14.85
CA THR A 214 -1.21 7.39 15.11
C THR A 214 -0.89 8.26 16.34
N CYS A 215 0.37 8.26 16.80
CA CYS A 215 0.81 8.98 18.01
C CYS A 215 1.07 10.48 17.83
N CYS A 216 1.35 10.97 16.62
CA CYS A 216 1.56 12.38 16.32
C CYS A 216 1.24 12.73 14.86
N ARG A 217 1.21 14.02 14.50
CA ARG A 217 0.89 14.46 13.13
C ARG A 217 1.91 13.93 12.12
N GLY A 218 3.21 13.97 12.45
CA GLY A 218 4.26 13.38 11.61
C GLY A 218 4.11 11.88 11.38
N CYS A 219 3.56 11.15 12.35
CA CYS A 219 3.27 9.73 12.15
C CYS A 219 2.00 9.53 11.31
N LEU A 220 0.97 10.34 11.52
CA LEU A 220 -0.24 10.33 10.69
C LEU A 220 0.08 10.59 9.21
N GLU A 221 0.94 11.55 8.90
CA GLU A 221 1.36 11.81 7.53
C GLU A 221 2.21 10.65 6.96
N LYS A 222 3.17 10.14 7.75
CA LYS A 222 4.08 9.08 7.33
C LYS A 222 3.40 7.72 7.12
N TRP A 223 2.45 7.37 7.96
CA TRP A 223 1.84 6.04 7.98
C TRP A 223 0.47 6.02 7.32
N HIS A 224 -0.31 7.09 7.51
CA HIS A 224 -1.72 7.18 7.12
C HIS A 224 -2.00 8.26 6.07
N ARG A 225 -0.98 9.02 5.62
CA ARG A 225 -1.09 10.10 4.61
C ARG A 225 -2.05 11.22 4.99
N ILE A 226 -2.38 11.36 6.27
CA ILE A 226 -3.17 12.49 6.78
C ILE A 226 -2.21 13.68 6.95
N SER A 227 -2.42 14.73 6.15
CA SER A 227 -1.58 15.92 6.17
C SER A 227 -1.55 16.58 7.54
N GLN A 228 -0.37 16.99 7.99
CA GLN A 228 -0.18 17.69 9.27
C GLN A 228 -0.77 19.11 9.25
N GLN A 229 -0.96 19.70 8.06
CA GLN A 229 -1.25 21.13 7.85
C GLN A 229 -2.73 21.50 7.97
N LYS A 230 -3.59 20.58 8.39
CA LYS A 230 -5.02 20.81 8.63
C LYS A 230 -5.45 20.33 10.01
N GLN A 231 -6.63 20.77 10.45
CA GLN A 231 -7.34 20.13 11.55
C GLN A 231 -7.90 18.78 11.07
N LEU A 232 -7.94 17.77 11.94
CA LEU A 232 -8.59 16.51 11.60
C LEU A 232 -10.10 16.70 11.46
N ASP A 233 -10.65 16.15 10.39
CA ASP A 233 -12.10 16.03 10.23
C ASP A 233 -12.66 14.78 10.94
N GLU A 234 -13.98 14.65 11.03
CA GLU A 234 -14.64 13.51 11.69
C GLU A 234 -14.27 12.17 11.07
N ASN A 235 -14.11 12.12 9.74
CA ASN A 235 -13.77 10.87 9.05
C ASN A 235 -12.36 10.43 9.40
N GLU A 236 -11.40 11.36 9.44
CA GLU A 236 -10.03 11.09 9.85
C GLU A 236 -9.95 10.66 11.31
N LYS A 237 -10.70 11.31 12.20
CA LYS A 237 -10.76 10.92 13.62
C LYS A 237 -11.31 9.50 13.79
N ASN A 238 -12.41 9.18 13.11
CA ASN A 238 -13.02 7.85 13.13
C ASN A 238 -12.08 6.79 12.56
N TYR A 239 -11.45 7.06 11.42
CA TYR A 239 -10.44 6.19 10.82
C TYR A 239 -9.29 5.89 11.79
N ILE A 240 -8.74 6.91 12.45
CA ILE A 240 -7.67 6.72 13.44
C ILE A 240 -8.14 5.82 14.59
N CYS A 241 -9.35 6.03 15.09
CA CYS A 241 -9.92 5.19 16.14
C CYS A 241 -10.09 3.73 15.68
N ASP A 242 -10.55 3.51 14.45
CA ASP A 242 -10.70 2.17 13.87
C ASP A 242 -9.36 1.44 13.79
N VAL A 243 -8.31 2.11 13.29
CA VAL A 243 -6.95 1.55 13.23
C VAL A 243 -6.43 1.20 14.62
N ILE A 244 -6.63 2.07 15.61
CA ILE A 244 -6.18 1.81 16.98
C ILE A 244 -6.87 0.57 17.55
N LEU A 245 -8.20 0.48 17.42
CA LEU A 245 -8.98 -0.64 17.96
C LEU A 245 -8.66 -1.95 17.24
N GLU A 246 -8.52 -1.92 15.92
CA GLU A 246 -8.14 -3.09 15.13
C GLU A 246 -6.78 -3.65 15.58
N TRP A 247 -5.80 -2.79 15.86
CA TRP A 247 -4.53 -3.25 16.42
C TRP A 247 -4.67 -3.87 17.81
N ILE A 248 -5.48 -3.26 18.68
CA ILE A 248 -5.76 -3.80 20.02
C ILE A 248 -6.38 -5.19 19.89
N ASN A 249 -7.37 -5.37 19.02
CA ASN A 249 -8.05 -6.66 18.82
C ASN A 249 -7.07 -7.75 18.39
N ARG A 250 -6.20 -7.46 17.42
CA ARG A 250 -5.13 -8.38 16.97
C ARG A 250 -4.11 -8.73 18.06
N GLN A 251 -4.01 -7.95 19.14
CA GLN A 251 -3.15 -8.27 20.28
C GLN A 251 -3.87 -9.09 21.36
N MET A 252 -5.21 -9.14 21.31
CA MET A 252 -6.04 -9.91 22.24
C MET A 252 -6.22 -11.35 21.78
N GLU A 253 -6.13 -11.60 20.46
CA GLU A 253 -5.92 -12.93 19.86
C GLU A 253 -4.60 -13.58 20.35
#